data_AF-A0A813UQD2-F1
#
_entry.id   AF-A0A813UQD2-F1
#
_cell.length_a   1.000
_cell.length_b   1.000
_cell.length_c   1.000
_cell.angle_alpha   90.00
_cell.angle_beta   90.00
_cell.angle_gamma   90.00
#
_symmetry.space_group_name_H-M   'P 1'
#
loop_
_entity.id
_entity.type
_entity.pdbx_description
1 polymer ?
#
loop_
_entity_poly.entity_id
_entity_poly.type
_entity_poly.pdbx_seq_one_letter_code
_entity_poly.pdbx_strand_id
1 'polypeptide(L)'
;MMNKLNLTRAAVSLIFSILPAFTLGIGPIASVLINMYGCRPVAVGGTCIASLGFFLSRWWVNIWFYYVTIGIIGGTATGIAVCGTGVGTFVLSYVMDGIVNKWSWLSYSNALLVEAFIILIGLACGFAMKPLPHEASQQRQLARKARAEAERKKLALLLILQKNSVNSEGNAVNAIVEPMLPVDTDETLSTKKSFFSRIADEIDLKLLKNAAFALFVISSVLAGLGFNVVYNFADDLANDLKVIKDQRTYIVMSMGLSNIFGRVMLGNLRDRIPKNQLHLFIITTIISGIAIIVAPLCGSSIALHISYASTFGFFSGGAVTLQVPVLAAVVGDEKQNVAFGVLSLFGGFAVVIGTPIVGGSTNGTLKLDDGVYTGEILDGRANGRGVLMKWDGHRYEGEFINDMPDGKGILLRLHGSNSTEKIYEGRFLENKFDGQGTFYWSDGSRYQGTWKNNQRHGLGQIVYADGRVRKGQWAYDKLIEELQVSNT
;
A
#
# COMPACT_ATOMS: atom_id res chain seq x y z
N MET A 1 14.19 5.35 -1.80
CA MET A 1 13.97 4.16 -0.94
C MET A 1 14.61 2.91 -1.55
N MET A 2 14.28 2.56 -2.81
CA MET A 2 14.83 1.40 -3.53
C MET A 2 16.35 1.26 -3.42
N ASN A 3 17.11 2.28 -3.83
CA ASN A 3 18.59 2.25 -3.81
C ASN A 3 19.21 2.17 -2.40
N LYS A 4 18.48 2.60 -1.35
CA LYS A 4 19.00 2.61 0.02
C LYS A 4 18.75 1.28 0.74
N LEU A 5 17.72 0.56 0.32
CA LEU A 5 17.25 -0.67 0.97
C LEU A 5 17.42 -1.92 0.08
N ASN A 6 17.98 -1.78 -1.12
CA ASN A 6 18.09 -2.84 -2.14
C ASN A 6 16.75 -3.56 -2.36
N LEU A 7 15.69 -2.79 -2.58
CA LEU A 7 14.33 -3.30 -2.77
C LEU A 7 13.90 -3.22 -4.22
N THR A 8 13.12 -4.21 -4.67
CA THR A 8 12.48 -4.20 -6.00
C THR A 8 11.37 -3.15 -6.08
N ARG A 9 11.04 -2.67 -7.29
CA ARG A 9 9.90 -1.77 -7.52
C ARG A 9 8.59 -2.40 -7.01
N ALA A 10 8.38 -3.71 -7.22
CA ALA A 10 7.24 -4.46 -6.71
C ALA A 10 7.08 -4.38 -5.18
N ALA A 11 8.19 -4.50 -4.45
CA ALA A 11 8.18 -4.45 -3.00
C ALA A 11 7.83 -3.03 -2.51
N VAL A 12 8.37 -1.99 -3.16
CA VAL A 12 8.03 -0.61 -2.84
C VAL A 12 6.60 -0.27 -3.25
N SER A 13 6.11 -0.75 -4.39
CA SER A 13 4.75 -0.53 -4.86
C SER A 13 3.69 -1.14 -3.94
N LEU A 14 4.03 -2.24 -3.26
CA LEU A 14 3.16 -2.84 -2.24
C LEU A 14 2.87 -1.88 -1.08
N ILE A 15 3.81 -0.99 -0.70
CA ILE A 15 3.54 0.08 0.29
C ILE A 15 2.45 1.01 -0.24
N PHE A 16 2.60 1.44 -1.50
CA PHE A 16 1.68 2.37 -2.16
C PHE A 16 0.30 1.75 -2.47
N SER A 17 0.15 0.42 -2.49
CA SER A 17 -1.17 -0.20 -2.60
C SER A 17 -1.82 -0.55 -1.26
N ILE A 18 -1.05 -0.95 -0.24
CA ILE A 18 -1.62 -1.28 1.08
C ILE A 18 -2.30 -0.06 1.69
N LEU A 19 -1.68 1.12 1.62
CA LEU A 19 -2.24 2.37 2.19
C LEU A 19 -3.67 2.67 1.66
N PRO A 20 -3.90 2.84 0.35
CA PRO A 20 -5.24 3.07 -0.19
C PRO A 20 -6.16 1.86 -0.02
N ALA A 21 -5.64 0.64 -0.05
CA ALA A 21 -6.46 -0.56 0.18
C ALA A 21 -7.08 -0.60 1.57
N PHE A 22 -6.29 -0.32 2.62
CA PHE A 22 -6.81 -0.23 3.98
C PHE A 22 -7.70 0.98 4.18
N THR A 23 -7.43 2.09 3.48
CA THR A 23 -8.30 3.28 3.50
C THR A 23 -9.71 2.97 2.97
N LEU A 24 -9.81 2.13 1.93
CA LEU A 24 -11.09 1.68 1.37
C LEU A 24 -11.72 0.56 2.21
N GLY A 25 -10.90 -0.40 2.68
CA GLY A 25 -11.36 -1.58 3.40
C GLY A 25 -11.83 -1.33 4.84
N ILE A 26 -11.36 -0.25 5.48
CA ILE A 26 -11.76 0.08 6.86
C ILE A 26 -13.19 0.64 6.97
N GLY A 27 -13.84 0.98 5.84
CA GLY A 27 -15.15 1.63 5.79
C GLY A 27 -16.22 1.01 6.72
N PRO A 28 -16.50 -0.30 6.66
CA PRO A 28 -17.48 -0.94 7.53
C PRO A 28 -17.11 -0.85 9.03
N ILE A 29 -15.82 -0.99 9.35
CA ILE A 29 -15.33 -0.89 10.73
C ILE A 29 -15.48 0.54 11.24
N ALA A 30 -15.12 1.53 10.42
CA ALA A 30 -15.29 2.94 10.73
C ALA A 30 -16.77 3.30 10.94
N SER A 31 -17.68 2.76 10.13
CA SER A 31 -19.13 2.92 10.31
C SER A 31 -19.59 2.44 11.69
N VAL A 32 -19.21 1.20 12.08
CA VAL A 32 -19.54 0.65 13.41
C VAL A 32 -18.96 1.50 14.53
N LEU A 33 -17.72 1.95 14.41
CA LEU A 33 -17.08 2.80 15.41
C LEU A 33 -17.77 4.17 15.54
N ILE A 34 -18.19 4.78 14.43
CA ILE A 34 -18.95 6.03 14.41
C ILE A 34 -20.32 5.82 15.09
N ASN A 35 -21.00 4.71 14.78
CA ASN A 35 -22.29 4.39 15.40
C ASN A 35 -22.17 4.15 16.92
N MET A 36 -21.02 3.65 17.40
CA MET A 36 -20.78 3.40 18.82
C MET A 36 -20.30 4.62 19.60
N TYR A 37 -19.35 5.37 19.03
CA TYR A 37 -18.60 6.41 19.74
C TYR A 37 -18.89 7.82 19.22
N GLY A 38 -19.53 7.95 18.06
CA GLY A 38 -19.79 9.21 17.36
C GLY A 38 -18.64 9.64 16.43
N CYS A 39 -18.94 10.52 15.47
CA CYS A 39 -17.99 10.93 14.44
C CYS A 39 -16.73 11.61 15.01
N ARG A 40 -16.89 12.50 16.01
CA ARG A 40 -15.80 13.31 16.56
C ARG A 40 -14.65 12.49 17.18
N PRO A 41 -14.89 11.60 18.18
CA PRO A 41 -13.80 10.82 18.76
C PRO A 41 -13.17 9.85 17.77
N VAL A 42 -13.95 9.31 16.82
CA VAL A 42 -13.42 8.43 15.76
C VAL A 42 -12.51 9.19 14.81
N ALA A 43 -12.89 10.39 14.37
CA ALA A 43 -12.06 11.24 13.52
C ALA A 43 -10.76 11.66 14.22
N VAL A 44 -10.85 12.15 15.46
CA VAL A 44 -9.68 12.53 16.27
C VAL A 44 -8.75 11.35 16.52
N GLY A 45 -9.31 10.20 16.93
CA GLY A 45 -8.54 8.97 17.15
C GLY A 45 -7.84 8.49 15.88
N GLY A 46 -8.55 8.49 14.75
CA GLY A 46 -7.98 8.16 13.44
C GLY A 46 -6.82 9.10 13.07
N THR A 47 -7.00 10.42 13.17
CA THR A 47 -5.92 11.36 12.86
C THR A 47 -4.67 11.13 13.72
N CYS A 48 -4.82 10.88 15.02
CA CYS A 48 -3.71 10.56 15.92
C CYS A 48 -2.99 9.26 15.50
N ILE A 49 -3.75 8.21 15.19
CA ILE A 49 -3.21 6.90 14.78
C ILE A 49 -2.45 7.02 13.45
N ALA A 50 -3.03 7.71 12.46
CA ALA A 50 -2.39 7.95 11.17
C ALA A 50 -1.08 8.72 11.33
N SER A 51 -1.11 9.85 12.05
CA SER A 51 0.08 10.68 12.31
C SER A 51 1.16 9.89 13.04
N LEU A 52 0.80 9.07 14.03
CA LEU A 52 1.73 8.18 14.72
C LEU A 52 2.36 7.15 13.76
N GLY A 53 1.59 6.57 12.84
CA GLY A 53 2.10 5.66 11.82
C GLY A 53 3.25 6.28 11.01
N PHE A 54 3.01 7.43 10.38
CA PHE A 54 4.03 8.15 9.60
C PHE A 54 5.21 8.63 10.44
N PHE A 55 4.96 9.08 11.68
CA PHE A 55 6.00 9.49 12.61
C PHE A 55 6.93 8.33 12.97
N LEU A 56 6.37 7.15 13.30
CA LEU A 56 7.15 5.97 13.62
C LEU A 56 7.99 5.50 12.43
N SER A 57 7.50 5.63 11.20
CA SER A 57 8.25 5.26 9.98
C SER A 57 9.58 6.00 9.80
N ARG A 58 9.82 7.10 10.53
CA ARG A 58 11.07 7.87 10.49
C ARG A 58 12.32 7.05 10.85
N TRP A 59 12.22 6.19 11.87
CA TRP A 59 13.39 5.58 12.52
C TRP A 59 13.75 4.18 12.00
N TRP A 60 12.88 3.55 11.22
CA TRP A 60 13.03 2.13 10.89
C TRP A 60 13.44 1.92 9.44
N VAL A 61 14.31 0.93 9.24
CA VAL A 61 15.00 0.67 7.97
C VAL A 61 14.50 -0.63 7.30
N ASN A 62 13.49 -1.29 7.87
CA ASN A 62 12.93 -2.53 7.31
C ASN A 62 11.64 -2.27 6.53
N ILE A 63 11.53 -2.82 5.33
CA ILE A 63 10.33 -2.73 4.48
C ILE A 63 9.06 -3.25 5.17
N TRP A 64 9.16 -4.34 5.96
CA TRP A 64 8.02 -4.88 6.71
C TRP A 64 7.43 -3.84 7.67
N PHE A 65 8.29 -3.00 8.25
CA PHE A 65 7.85 -1.94 9.14
C PHE A 65 7.08 -0.87 8.38
N TYR A 66 7.47 -0.54 7.14
CA TYR A 66 6.74 0.41 6.30
C TYR A 66 5.36 -0.13 5.87
N TYR A 67 5.24 -1.43 5.59
CA TYR A 67 3.94 -2.05 5.32
C TYR A 67 2.97 -1.89 6.50
N VAL A 68 3.46 -2.09 7.72
CA VAL A 68 2.63 -1.96 8.92
C VAL A 68 2.34 -0.50 9.24
N THR A 69 3.37 0.36 9.27
CA THR A 69 3.22 1.75 9.73
C THR A 69 2.56 2.66 8.72
N ILE A 70 3.09 2.76 7.50
CA ILE A 70 2.49 3.61 6.46
C ILE A 70 1.27 2.90 5.87
N GLY A 71 1.40 1.63 5.50
CA GLY A 71 0.32 0.89 4.85
C GLY A 71 -0.88 0.69 5.78
N ILE A 72 -0.74 -0.13 6.81
CA ILE A 72 -1.88 -0.55 7.66
C ILE A 72 -2.29 0.57 8.63
N ILE A 73 -1.36 1.06 9.46
CA ILE A 73 -1.67 2.06 10.49
C ILE A 73 -2.07 3.40 9.85
N GLY A 74 -1.33 3.86 8.84
CA GLY A 74 -1.70 5.02 8.04
C GLY A 74 -3.06 4.82 7.36
N GLY A 75 -3.23 3.71 6.63
CA GLY A 75 -4.44 3.47 5.83
C GLY A 75 -5.71 3.30 6.64
N THR A 76 -5.66 2.59 7.76
CA THR A 76 -6.82 2.39 8.66
C THR A 76 -7.35 3.69 9.26
N ALA A 77 -6.49 4.70 9.35
CA ALA A 77 -6.75 5.89 10.14
C ALA A 77 -6.92 7.17 9.28
N THR A 78 -6.74 7.05 7.95
CA THR A 78 -6.98 8.11 6.94
C THR A 78 -8.38 8.00 6.30
N GLY A 79 -9.32 7.34 6.99
CA GLY A 79 -10.65 6.99 6.47
C GLY A 79 -11.45 8.14 5.83
N ILE A 80 -11.85 7.90 4.56
CA ILE A 80 -12.75 8.60 3.63
C ILE A 80 -13.09 10.09 3.93
N ALA A 81 -12.28 10.98 3.33
CA ALA A 81 -12.73 12.26 2.77
C ALA A 81 -12.24 12.35 1.31
N VAL A 82 -12.87 11.56 0.42
CA VAL A 82 -12.43 11.36 -0.97
C VAL A 82 -12.55 12.62 -1.83
N CYS A 83 -13.27 13.65 -1.38
CA CYS A 83 -13.39 14.93 -2.07
C CYS A 83 -12.08 15.74 -2.08
N GLY A 84 -11.17 15.51 -1.13
CA GLY A 84 -9.91 16.25 -0.98
C GLY A 84 -8.72 15.65 -1.75
N THR A 85 -8.88 14.47 -2.37
CA THR A 85 -7.74 13.76 -2.99
C THR A 85 -7.09 14.59 -4.10
N GLY A 86 -7.87 15.29 -4.93
CA GLY A 86 -7.32 16.14 -5.99
C GLY A 86 -6.49 17.31 -5.47
N VAL A 87 -6.93 17.95 -4.37
CA VAL A 87 -6.18 19.04 -3.72
C VAL A 87 -4.89 18.51 -3.09
N GLY A 88 -4.97 17.37 -2.40
CA GLY A 88 -3.79 16.69 -1.84
C GLY A 88 -2.77 16.34 -2.91
N THR A 89 -3.19 15.65 -3.98
CA THR A 89 -2.32 15.28 -5.10
C THR A 89 -1.71 16.50 -5.80
N PHE A 90 -2.46 17.60 -5.96
CA PHE A 90 -1.91 18.81 -6.57
C PHE A 90 -0.87 19.52 -5.67
N VAL A 91 -1.23 19.79 -4.41
CA VAL A 91 -0.39 20.60 -3.51
C VAL A 91 0.76 19.78 -2.93
N LEU A 92 0.47 18.58 -2.41
CA LEU A 92 1.47 17.77 -1.70
C LEU A 92 2.53 17.23 -2.66
N SER A 93 2.20 16.90 -3.92
CA SER A 93 3.21 16.43 -4.87
C SER A 93 4.33 17.46 -5.08
N TYR A 94 3.99 18.75 -5.17
CA TYR A 94 4.98 19.82 -5.31
C TYR A 94 5.79 20.03 -4.02
N VAL A 95 5.10 20.08 -2.88
CA VAL A 95 5.74 20.30 -1.58
C VAL A 95 6.71 19.16 -1.26
N MET A 96 6.29 17.91 -1.47
CA MET A 96 7.10 16.72 -1.20
C MET A 96 8.27 16.59 -2.17
N ASP A 97 8.10 16.91 -3.45
CA ASP A 97 9.22 16.98 -4.40
C ASP A 97 10.25 18.01 -3.96
N GLY A 98 9.81 19.21 -3.55
CA GLY A 98 10.68 20.24 -3.01
C GLY A 98 11.48 19.77 -1.78
N ILE A 99 10.80 19.12 -0.84
CA ILE A 99 11.42 18.58 0.38
C ILE A 99 12.45 17.50 0.05
N VAL A 100 12.13 16.56 -0.84
CA VAL A 100 12.96 15.38 -1.08
C VAL A 100 14.11 15.68 -2.04
N ASN A 101 13.87 16.46 -3.09
CA ASN A 101 14.83 16.64 -4.19
C ASN A 101 15.57 17.98 -4.13
N LYS A 102 14.95 19.06 -3.61
CA LYS A 102 15.57 20.40 -3.60
C LYS A 102 16.19 20.76 -2.25
N TRP A 103 15.64 20.24 -1.14
CA TRP A 103 16.16 20.49 0.20
C TRP A 103 17.12 19.38 0.62
N SER A 104 18.36 19.48 0.16
CA SER A 104 19.46 18.53 0.40
C SER A 104 19.73 18.18 1.87
N TRP A 105 19.29 19.00 2.83
CA TRP A 105 19.44 18.80 4.28
C TRP A 105 18.26 18.05 4.93
N LEU A 106 17.12 17.90 4.22
CA LEU A 106 16.00 17.07 4.68
C LEU A 106 16.12 15.66 4.10
N SER A 107 16.68 14.73 4.87
CA SER A 107 16.67 13.30 4.51
C SER A 107 15.23 12.81 4.28
N TYR A 108 15.01 11.75 3.49
CA TYR A 108 13.70 11.09 3.29
C TYR A 108 12.94 10.85 4.62
N SER A 109 13.66 10.54 5.70
CA SER A 109 13.11 10.38 7.06
C SER A 109 12.48 11.65 7.63
N ASN A 110 12.92 12.85 7.20
CA ASN A 110 12.34 14.12 7.59
C ASN A 110 11.08 14.46 6.77
N ALA A 111 10.99 14.01 5.50
CA ALA A 111 9.77 14.17 4.71
C ALA A 111 8.58 13.44 5.37
N LEU A 112 8.80 12.24 5.90
CA LEU A 112 7.79 11.48 6.66
C LEU A 112 7.32 12.20 7.92
N LEU A 113 8.20 12.99 8.57
CA LEU A 113 7.84 13.79 9.73
C LEU A 113 6.96 14.99 9.35
N VAL A 114 7.27 15.64 8.23
CA VAL A 114 6.42 16.70 7.68
C VAL A 114 5.04 16.14 7.34
N GLU A 115 4.98 14.97 6.71
CA GLU A 115 3.71 14.30 6.41
C GLU A 115 2.91 13.98 7.67
N ALA A 116 3.56 13.43 8.71
CA ALA A 116 2.92 13.19 10.00
C ALA A 116 2.33 14.47 10.61
N PHE A 117 3.02 15.61 10.47
CA PHE A 117 2.53 16.90 10.95
C PHE A 117 1.34 17.42 10.12
N ILE A 118 1.39 17.29 8.80
CA ILE A 118 0.27 17.66 7.91
C ILE A 118 -0.97 16.85 8.26
N ILE A 119 -0.84 15.54 8.49
CA ILE A 119 -1.94 14.69 8.95
C ILE A 119 -2.48 15.18 10.29
N LEU A 120 -1.60 15.56 11.23
CA LEU A 120 -1.98 16.04 12.55
C LEU A 120 -2.81 17.33 12.53
N ILE A 121 -2.65 18.19 11.51
CA ILE A 121 -3.50 19.38 11.30
C ILE A 121 -4.99 18.95 11.16
N GLY A 122 -5.25 17.74 10.67
CA GLY A 122 -6.58 17.13 10.63
C GLY A 122 -7.30 17.07 11.98
N LEU A 123 -6.59 17.17 13.11
CA LEU A 123 -7.19 17.28 14.44
C LEU A 123 -8.11 18.49 14.55
N ALA A 124 -7.73 19.63 13.96
CA ALA A 124 -8.58 20.82 13.95
C ALA A 124 -9.92 20.54 13.26
N CYS A 125 -9.88 19.83 12.12
CA CYS A 125 -11.08 19.38 11.41
C CYS A 125 -11.90 18.39 12.25
N GLY A 126 -11.25 17.43 12.92
CA GLY A 126 -11.89 16.48 13.82
C GLY A 126 -12.62 17.17 14.98
N PHE A 127 -11.98 18.14 15.64
CA PHE A 127 -12.61 18.89 16.74
C PHE A 127 -13.75 19.80 16.28
N ALA A 128 -13.71 20.29 15.04
CA ALA A 128 -14.77 21.09 14.45
C ALA A 128 -16.05 20.28 14.16
N MET A 129 -15.97 18.95 14.06
CA MET A 129 -17.14 18.09 13.88
C MET A 129 -18.06 18.16 15.10
N LYS A 130 -19.24 18.78 14.92
CA LYS A 130 -20.32 18.82 15.91
C LYS A 130 -21.42 17.82 15.53
N PRO A 131 -21.88 16.97 16.46
CA PRO A 131 -23.05 16.13 16.21
C PRO A 131 -24.28 17.02 16.01
N LEU A 132 -25.15 16.64 15.07
CA LEU A 132 -26.36 17.40 14.73
C LEU A 132 -27.30 17.47 15.95
N PRO A 133 -28.02 18.60 16.17
CA PRO A 133 -28.89 18.78 17.34
C PRO A 133 -29.99 17.72 17.50
N HIS A 134 -30.50 17.20 16.37
CA HIS A 134 -31.58 16.22 16.34
C HIS A 134 -31.12 14.81 16.74
N GLU A 135 -29.92 14.40 16.36
CA GLU A 135 -29.33 13.13 16.79
C GLU A 135 -28.95 13.18 18.27
N ALA A 136 -28.46 14.34 18.75
CA ALA A 136 -28.12 14.52 20.16
C ALA A 136 -29.36 14.44 21.07
N SER A 137 -30.52 14.91 20.63
CA SER A 137 -31.79 14.76 21.37
C SER A 137 -32.33 13.34 21.32
N GLN A 138 -32.30 12.67 20.16
CA GLN A 138 -32.70 11.26 19.99
C GLN A 138 -31.80 10.30 20.78
N GLN A 139 -30.47 10.44 20.69
CA GLN A 139 -29.52 9.65 21.47
C GLN A 139 -29.68 9.91 22.98
N ARG A 140 -29.95 11.15 23.41
CA ARG A 140 -30.28 11.44 24.80
C ARG A 140 -31.58 10.79 25.24
N GLN A 141 -32.59 10.73 24.38
CA GLN A 141 -33.85 10.02 24.67
C GLN A 141 -33.64 8.51 24.74
N LEU A 142 -32.92 7.90 23.80
CA LEU A 142 -32.57 6.48 23.82
C LEU A 142 -31.72 6.12 25.04
N ALA A 143 -30.71 6.92 25.38
CA ALA A 143 -29.90 6.71 26.57
C ALA A 143 -30.70 6.86 27.86
N ARG A 144 -31.69 7.77 27.91
CA ARG A 144 -32.63 7.89 29.03
C ARG A 144 -33.55 6.68 29.14
N LYS A 145 -34.09 6.18 28.01
CA LYS A 145 -34.91 4.95 27.98
C LYS A 145 -34.10 3.74 28.46
N ALA A 146 -32.89 3.55 27.94
CA ALA A 146 -32.01 2.44 28.32
C ALA A 146 -31.60 2.50 29.80
N ARG A 147 -31.32 3.69 30.35
CA ARG A 147 -31.06 3.86 31.80
C ARG A 147 -32.28 3.53 32.64
N ALA A 148 -33.47 3.99 32.26
CA ALA A 148 -34.72 3.69 32.96
C ALA A 148 -35.03 2.18 32.94
N GLU A 149 -34.73 1.49 31.83
CA GLU A 149 -34.92 0.06 31.72
C GLU A 149 -33.90 -0.74 32.56
N ALA A 150 -32.64 -0.31 32.60
CA ALA A 150 -31.62 -0.90 33.45
C ALA A 150 -31.95 -0.73 34.94
N GLU A 151 -32.45 0.43 35.36
CA GLU A 151 -32.93 0.63 36.73
C GLU A 151 -34.16 -0.22 37.05
N ARG A 152 -35.12 -0.35 36.13
CA ARG A 152 -36.28 -1.26 36.31
C ARG A 152 -35.84 -2.71 36.49
N LYS A 153 -34.91 -3.20 35.67
CA LYS A 153 -34.34 -4.55 35.78
C LYS A 153 -33.60 -4.74 37.11
N LYS A 154 -32.84 -3.74 37.55
CA LYS A 154 -32.15 -3.75 38.86
C LYS A 154 -33.13 -3.79 40.03
N LEU A 155 -34.19 -2.98 39.99
CA LEU A 155 -35.26 -2.97 41.00
C LEU A 155 -36.03 -4.29 41.04
N ALA A 156 -36.37 -4.87 39.88
CA ALA A 156 -37.01 -6.17 39.80
C ALA A 156 -36.12 -7.28 40.41
N LEU A 157 -34.81 -7.26 40.14
CA LEU A 157 -33.86 -8.21 40.73
C LEU A 157 -33.77 -8.02 42.26
N LEU A 158 -33.72 -6.78 42.74
CA LEU A 158 -33.70 -6.48 44.18
C LEU A 158 -34.98 -6.95 44.88
N LEU A 159 -36.15 -6.82 44.26
CA LEU A 159 -37.41 -7.33 44.80
C LEU A 159 -37.44 -8.86 44.87
N ILE A 160 -36.89 -9.55 43.87
CA ILE A 160 -36.74 -11.01 43.88
C ILE A 160 -35.78 -11.44 45.00
N LEU A 161 -34.65 -10.74 45.16
CA LEU A 161 -33.68 -11.01 46.23
C LEU A 161 -34.26 -10.71 47.63
N GLN A 162 -35.04 -9.64 47.77
CA GLN A 162 -35.69 -9.27 49.03
C GLN A 162 -36.78 -10.29 49.41
N LYS A 163 -37.55 -10.79 48.44
CA LYS A 163 -38.54 -11.86 48.63
C LYS A 163 -37.89 -13.20 49.03
N ASN A 164 -36.67 -13.45 48.56
CA ASN A 164 -35.87 -14.62 48.99
C ASN A 164 -35.18 -14.42 50.35
N SER A 165 -35.08 -13.18 50.85
CA SER A 165 -34.49 -12.88 52.18
C SER A 165 -35.50 -12.90 53.33
N VAL A 166 -36.79 -13.14 53.05
CA VAL A 166 -37.84 -13.23 54.07
C VAL A 166 -38.66 -14.51 53.86
N ASN A 167 -38.25 -15.58 54.54
CA ASN A 167 -39.10 -16.33 55.47
C ASN A 167 -38.35 -17.53 56.10
N SER A 168 -38.13 -17.45 57.42
CA SER A 168 -37.88 -18.60 58.31
C SER A 168 -39.17 -19.28 58.79
N GLU A 169 -40.34 -18.91 58.24
CA GLU A 169 -41.66 -19.40 58.71
C GLU A 169 -42.57 -19.98 57.61
N GLY A 170 -42.00 -20.64 56.60
CA GLY A 170 -42.68 -21.78 55.94
C GLY A 170 -44.03 -21.55 55.24
N ASN A 171 -44.47 -20.33 54.98
CA ASN A 171 -45.70 -20.06 54.21
C ASN A 171 -45.41 -19.29 52.92
N ALA A 172 -45.73 -19.93 51.78
CA ALA A 172 -45.56 -19.40 50.45
C ALA A 172 -46.64 -18.36 50.14
N VAL A 173 -46.26 -17.08 50.07
CA VAL A 173 -47.11 -16.05 49.48
C VAL A 173 -46.95 -16.09 47.96
N ASN A 174 -47.94 -16.71 47.31
CA ASN A 174 -48.19 -16.57 45.87
C ASN A 174 -48.62 -15.12 45.55
N ALA A 175 -47.65 -14.22 45.49
CA ALA A 175 -47.82 -12.97 44.76
C ALA A 175 -47.48 -13.26 43.30
N ILE A 176 -48.52 -13.37 42.47
CA ILE A 176 -48.43 -13.31 41.02
C ILE A 176 -47.93 -11.91 40.70
N VAL A 177 -46.62 -11.78 40.50
CA VAL A 177 -46.08 -10.63 39.76
C VAL A 177 -46.25 -11.03 38.30
N GLU A 178 -47.31 -10.52 37.66
CA GLU A 178 -47.34 -10.52 36.20
C GLU A 178 -46.03 -9.91 35.71
N PRO A 179 -45.26 -10.60 34.86
CA PRO A 179 -44.18 -9.93 34.15
C PRO A 179 -44.85 -8.86 33.29
N MET A 180 -44.76 -7.59 33.71
CA MET A 180 -45.18 -6.47 32.87
C MET A 180 -44.46 -6.62 31.53
N LEU A 181 -45.28 -6.81 30.50
CA LEU A 181 -45.02 -6.84 29.05
C LEU A 181 -43.55 -6.69 28.62
N PRO A 182 -43.02 -7.58 27.76
CA PRO A 182 -41.82 -7.25 27.01
C PRO A 182 -42.20 -6.10 26.08
N VAL A 183 -41.72 -4.89 26.40
CA VAL A 183 -41.57 -3.83 25.40
C VAL A 183 -40.65 -4.39 24.32
N ASP A 184 -41.09 -4.30 23.07
CA ASP A 184 -40.46 -4.81 21.84
C ASP A 184 -39.04 -5.38 22.01
N THR A 185 -38.95 -6.70 21.90
CA THR A 185 -37.70 -7.47 21.99
C THR A 185 -36.64 -7.08 20.94
N ASP A 186 -36.98 -6.26 19.95
CA ASP A 186 -36.03 -5.81 18.92
C ASP A 186 -35.03 -4.75 19.43
N GLU A 187 -35.42 -3.87 20.36
CA GLU A 187 -34.54 -2.77 20.82
C GLU A 187 -33.49 -3.28 21.85
N THR A 188 -33.83 -4.33 22.62
CA THR A 188 -32.91 -4.95 23.59
C THR A 188 -31.91 -5.93 22.97
N LEU A 189 -32.16 -6.42 21.74
CA LEU A 189 -31.24 -7.28 20.99
C LEU A 189 -30.10 -6.46 20.36
N SER A 190 -30.37 -5.22 19.96
CA SER A 190 -29.40 -4.26 19.41
C SER A 190 -28.23 -3.96 20.37
N THR A 191 -28.51 -3.90 21.68
CA THR A 191 -27.50 -3.58 22.71
C THR A 191 -26.60 -4.75 23.10
N LYS A 192 -26.94 -6.00 22.72
CA LYS A 192 -26.13 -7.20 23.01
C LYS A 192 -25.33 -7.75 21.83
N LYS A 193 -25.50 -7.21 20.61
CA LYS A 193 -24.70 -7.64 19.46
C LYS A 193 -23.21 -7.39 19.73
N SER A 194 -22.42 -8.47 19.68
CA SER A 194 -20.94 -8.42 19.74
C SER A 194 -20.40 -7.49 18.65
N PHE A 195 -19.27 -6.82 18.90
CA PHE A 195 -18.61 -5.93 17.94
C PHE A 195 -18.48 -6.55 16.54
N PHE A 196 -18.04 -7.81 16.46
CA PHE A 196 -17.90 -8.53 15.19
C PHE A 196 -19.23 -8.80 14.49
N SER A 197 -20.32 -9.01 15.23
CA SER A 197 -21.65 -9.18 14.63
C SER A 197 -22.17 -7.89 13.99
N ARG A 198 -21.85 -6.72 14.56
CA ARG A 198 -22.19 -5.42 13.97
C ARG A 198 -21.42 -5.16 12.68
N ILE A 199 -20.15 -5.57 12.61
CA ILE A 199 -19.37 -5.51 11.36
C ILE A 199 -19.97 -6.45 10.31
N ALA A 200 -20.38 -7.65 10.70
CA ALA A 200 -21.00 -8.60 9.77
C ALA A 200 -22.31 -8.07 9.18
N ASP A 201 -23.10 -7.32 9.97
CA ASP A 201 -24.32 -6.67 9.48
C ASP A 201 -24.03 -5.58 8.43
N GLU A 202 -22.90 -4.86 8.55
CA GLU A 202 -22.45 -3.85 7.58
C GLU A 202 -21.87 -4.46 6.29
N ILE A 203 -21.56 -5.77 6.29
CA ILE A 203 -21.02 -6.50 5.14
C ILE A 203 -22.04 -7.55 4.67
N ASP A 204 -23.13 -7.09 4.05
CA ASP A 204 -24.14 -8.00 3.50
C ASP A 204 -23.79 -8.49 2.09
N LEU A 205 -23.08 -9.62 2.02
CA LEU A 205 -22.73 -10.26 0.75
C LEU A 205 -23.94 -10.80 -0.03
N LYS A 206 -25.14 -10.87 0.56
CA LYS A 206 -26.35 -11.29 -0.18
C LYS A 206 -26.70 -10.33 -1.29
N LEU A 207 -26.26 -9.07 -1.21
CA LEU A 207 -26.42 -8.07 -2.27
C LEU A 207 -25.80 -8.52 -3.60
N LEU A 208 -24.74 -9.33 -3.58
CA LEU A 208 -24.08 -9.87 -4.77
C LEU A 208 -24.98 -10.81 -5.59
N LYS A 209 -26.11 -11.28 -5.05
CA LYS A 209 -27.10 -12.03 -5.82
C LYS A 209 -27.79 -11.16 -6.88
N ASN A 210 -27.82 -9.84 -6.70
CA ASN A 210 -28.31 -8.93 -7.73
C ASN A 210 -27.23 -8.79 -8.81
N ALA A 211 -27.53 -9.25 -10.03
CA ALA A 211 -26.60 -9.22 -11.15
C ALA A 211 -26.10 -7.81 -11.49
N ALA A 212 -26.95 -6.78 -11.36
CA ALA A 212 -26.55 -5.40 -11.63
C ALA A 212 -25.51 -4.90 -10.61
N PHE A 213 -25.72 -5.21 -9.33
CA PHE A 213 -24.76 -4.88 -8.28
C PHE A 213 -23.47 -5.69 -8.41
N ALA A 214 -23.56 -6.99 -8.71
CA ALA A 214 -22.39 -7.83 -8.92
C ALA A 214 -21.50 -7.31 -10.08
N LEU A 215 -22.11 -6.92 -11.20
CA LEU A 215 -21.41 -6.30 -12.32
C LEU A 215 -20.75 -4.97 -11.93
N PHE A 216 -21.43 -4.17 -11.10
CA PHE A 216 -20.87 -2.92 -10.58
C PHE A 216 -19.64 -3.18 -9.68
N VAL A 217 -19.69 -4.21 -8.84
CA VAL A 217 -18.55 -4.65 -8.01
C VAL A 217 -17.39 -5.12 -8.89
N ILE A 218 -17.65 -5.94 -9.91
CA ILE A 218 -16.63 -6.38 -10.87
C ILE A 218 -15.98 -5.18 -11.56
N SER A 219 -16.77 -4.22 -12.03
CA SER A 219 -16.26 -2.98 -12.63
C SER A 219 -15.36 -2.21 -11.67
N SER A 220 -15.76 -2.10 -10.39
CA SER A 220 -14.95 -1.44 -9.37
C SER A 220 -13.66 -2.19 -9.02
N VAL A 221 -13.67 -3.52 -9.06
CA VAL A 221 -12.46 -4.35 -8.89
C VAL A 221 -11.50 -4.11 -10.06
N LEU A 222 -11.99 -4.13 -11.30
CA LEU A 222 -11.17 -3.86 -12.47
C LEU A 222 -10.60 -2.43 -12.45
N ALA A 223 -11.40 -1.45 -12.07
CA ALA A 223 -10.94 -0.07 -11.89
C ALA A 223 -9.89 0.02 -10.77
N GLY A 224 -10.08 -0.68 -9.65
CA GLY A 224 -9.14 -0.73 -8.53
C GLY A 224 -7.77 -1.32 -8.90
N LEU A 225 -7.73 -2.31 -9.81
CA LEU A 225 -6.48 -2.87 -10.31
C LEU A 225 -5.65 -1.85 -11.11
N GLY A 226 -6.31 -0.95 -11.87
CA GLY A 226 -5.63 -0.06 -12.82
C GLY A 226 -5.48 1.39 -12.37
N PHE A 227 -6.46 1.97 -11.69
CA PHE A 227 -6.49 3.43 -11.46
C PHE A 227 -5.34 3.91 -10.56
N ASN A 228 -5.01 3.14 -9.52
CA ASN A 228 -3.89 3.49 -8.63
C ASN A 228 -2.52 3.32 -9.28
N VAL A 229 -2.40 2.45 -10.29
CA VAL A 229 -1.15 2.27 -11.05
C VAL A 229 -0.74 3.59 -11.69
N VAL A 230 -1.70 4.33 -12.27
CA VAL A 230 -1.41 5.60 -12.95
C VAL A 230 -0.84 6.61 -11.97
N TYR A 231 -1.46 6.78 -10.79
CA TYR A 231 -0.97 7.72 -9.78
C TYR A 231 0.41 7.32 -9.23
N ASN A 232 0.66 6.01 -9.07
CA ASN A 232 1.88 5.51 -8.44
C ASN A 232 3.07 5.43 -9.39
N PHE A 233 2.85 5.17 -10.68
CA PHE A 233 3.90 4.93 -11.67
C PHE A 233 3.98 6.00 -12.76
N ALA A 234 3.21 7.10 -12.68
CA ALA A 234 3.32 8.19 -13.66
C ALA A 234 4.74 8.75 -13.78
N ASP A 235 5.41 8.96 -12.64
CA ASP A 235 6.79 9.43 -12.62
C ASP A 235 7.77 8.39 -13.17
N ASP A 236 7.53 7.11 -12.89
CA ASP A 236 8.37 6.00 -13.39
C ASP A 236 8.23 5.84 -14.91
N LEU A 237 7.00 5.90 -15.43
CA LEU A 237 6.73 5.89 -16.87
C LEU A 237 7.40 7.10 -17.57
N ALA A 238 7.35 8.28 -16.95
CA ALA A 238 8.03 9.45 -17.48
C ALA A 238 9.56 9.28 -17.50
N ASN A 239 10.12 8.55 -16.53
CA ASN A 239 11.55 8.23 -16.47
C ASN A 239 11.99 7.30 -17.59
N ASP A 240 11.23 6.22 -17.77
CA ASP A 240 11.54 5.20 -18.76
C ASP A 240 11.46 5.79 -20.18
N LEU A 241 10.59 6.79 -20.38
CA LEU A 241 10.47 7.56 -21.62
C LEU A 241 11.40 8.79 -21.72
N LYS A 242 12.36 8.93 -20.78
CA LYS A 242 13.43 9.94 -20.78
C LYS A 242 12.94 11.39 -20.70
N VAL A 243 11.85 11.66 -19.97
CA VAL A 243 11.40 13.02 -19.65
C VAL A 243 12.37 13.69 -18.66
N ILE A 244 12.56 15.00 -18.78
CA ILE A 244 13.45 15.79 -17.90
C ILE A 244 12.98 15.67 -16.44
N LYS A 245 13.90 15.27 -15.55
CA LYS A 245 13.67 14.97 -14.14
C LYS A 245 12.90 16.07 -13.38
N ASP A 246 13.16 17.33 -13.67
CA ASP A 246 12.55 18.49 -13.00
C ASP A 246 11.11 18.78 -13.42
N GLN A 247 10.62 18.15 -14.50
CA GLN A 247 9.28 18.39 -15.05
C GLN A 247 8.27 17.30 -14.69
N ARG A 248 8.70 16.19 -14.09
CA ARG A 248 7.87 15.00 -13.84
C ARG A 248 6.75 15.27 -12.85
N THR A 249 7.03 16.06 -11.81
CA THR A 249 6.05 16.47 -10.79
C THR A 249 4.83 17.15 -11.40
N TYR A 250 4.98 17.86 -12.53
CA TYR A 250 3.86 18.51 -13.21
C TYR A 250 2.81 17.54 -13.75
N ILE A 251 3.18 16.29 -14.05
CA ILE A 251 2.27 15.25 -14.53
C ILE A 251 1.28 14.85 -13.42
N VAL A 252 1.80 14.56 -12.22
CA VAL A 252 0.96 14.20 -11.08
C VAL A 252 0.15 15.41 -10.60
N MET A 253 0.74 16.61 -10.62
CA MET A 253 0.02 17.85 -10.30
C MET A 253 -1.15 18.11 -11.25
N SER A 254 -0.98 17.92 -12.56
CA SER A 254 -2.05 18.14 -13.53
C SER A 254 -3.18 17.11 -13.35
N MET A 255 -2.84 15.85 -13.04
CA MET A 255 -3.80 14.83 -12.60
C MET A 255 -4.64 15.32 -11.42
N GLY A 256 -3.99 15.80 -10.35
CA GLY A 256 -4.67 16.30 -9.14
C GLY A 256 -5.59 17.49 -9.43
N LEU A 257 -5.11 18.48 -10.18
CA LEU A 257 -5.88 19.67 -10.54
C LEU A 257 -7.11 19.32 -11.39
N SER A 258 -6.92 18.55 -12.45
CA SER A 258 -8.02 18.11 -13.33
C SER A 258 -9.03 17.24 -12.58
N ASN A 259 -8.60 16.45 -11.60
CA ASN A 259 -9.50 15.67 -10.74
C ASN A 259 -10.47 16.57 -9.97
N ILE A 260 -10.02 17.69 -9.41
CA ILE A 260 -10.88 18.67 -8.74
C ILE A 260 -11.96 19.19 -9.71
N PHE A 261 -11.56 19.63 -10.90
CA PHE A 261 -12.50 20.14 -11.91
C PHE A 261 -13.48 19.06 -12.36
N GLY A 262 -13.01 17.84 -12.60
CA GLY A 262 -13.83 16.71 -13.00
C GLY A 262 -14.92 16.39 -11.99
N ARG A 263 -14.58 16.38 -10.69
CA ARG A 263 -15.54 16.17 -9.60
C ARG A 263 -16.65 17.23 -9.61
N VAL A 264 -16.29 18.50 -9.69
CA VAL A 264 -17.26 19.62 -9.64
C VAL A 264 -18.13 19.65 -10.90
N MET A 265 -17.53 19.56 -12.08
CA MET A 265 -18.28 19.67 -13.34
C MET A 265 -19.19 18.48 -13.59
N LEU A 266 -18.69 17.25 -13.41
CA LEU A 266 -19.49 16.04 -13.64
C LEU A 266 -20.49 15.80 -12.50
N GLY A 267 -20.18 16.26 -11.28
CA GLY A 267 -21.13 16.33 -10.16
C GLY A 267 -22.30 17.26 -10.46
N ASN A 268 -22.06 18.46 -11.00
CA ASN A 268 -23.14 19.37 -11.42
C ASN A 268 -23.92 18.81 -12.62
N LEU A 269 -23.23 18.22 -13.59
CA LEU A 269 -23.87 17.62 -14.77
C LEU A 269 -24.82 16.48 -14.39
N ARG A 270 -24.47 15.68 -13.37
CA ARG A 270 -25.33 14.64 -12.80
C ARG A 270 -26.69 15.18 -12.40
N ASP A 271 -26.72 16.32 -11.70
CA ASP A 271 -27.97 16.90 -11.17
C ASP A 271 -28.87 17.42 -12.30
N ARG A 272 -28.28 17.75 -13.45
CA ARG A 272 -29.02 18.15 -14.67
C ARG A 272 -29.54 16.97 -15.49
N ILE A 273 -28.98 15.77 -15.31
CA ILE A 273 -29.31 14.58 -16.10
C ILE A 273 -29.59 13.36 -15.18
N PRO A 274 -30.62 13.43 -14.31
CA PRO A 274 -30.85 12.41 -13.28
C PRO A 274 -31.19 11.01 -13.82
N LYS A 275 -31.79 10.92 -15.01
CA LYS A 275 -32.13 9.61 -15.62
C LYS A 275 -30.95 8.88 -16.25
N ASN A 276 -29.87 9.58 -16.61
CA ASN A 276 -28.75 9.00 -17.35
C ASN A 276 -27.45 8.94 -16.54
N GLN A 277 -27.53 8.95 -15.20
CA GLN A 277 -26.35 8.94 -14.32
C GLN A 277 -25.46 7.71 -14.55
N LEU A 278 -26.06 6.54 -14.80
CA LEU A 278 -25.32 5.32 -15.12
C LEU A 278 -24.53 5.46 -16.43
N HIS A 279 -25.13 6.00 -17.48
CA HIS A 279 -24.45 6.23 -18.76
C HIS A 279 -23.29 7.23 -18.59
N LEU A 280 -23.51 8.29 -17.81
CA LEU A 280 -22.46 9.26 -17.52
C LEU A 280 -21.28 8.60 -16.79
N PHE A 281 -21.55 7.75 -15.79
CA PHE A 281 -20.51 6.98 -15.09
C PHE A 281 -19.75 6.04 -16.04
N ILE A 282 -20.45 5.31 -16.91
CA ILE A 282 -19.83 4.42 -17.89
C ILE A 282 -18.90 5.20 -18.83
N ILE A 283 -19.37 6.31 -19.42
CA ILE A 283 -18.58 7.14 -20.33
C ILE A 283 -17.32 7.67 -19.62
N THR A 284 -17.46 8.20 -18.40
CA THR A 284 -16.31 8.71 -17.65
C THR A 284 -15.29 7.60 -17.33
N THR A 285 -15.75 6.39 -17.03
CA THR A 285 -14.89 5.24 -16.74
C THR A 285 -14.17 4.75 -18.01
N ILE A 286 -14.85 4.69 -19.15
CA ILE A 286 -14.27 4.32 -20.45
C ILE A 286 -13.18 5.32 -20.85
N ILE A 287 -13.46 6.63 -20.77
CA ILE A 287 -12.47 7.65 -21.13
C ILE A 287 -11.25 7.58 -20.20
N SER A 288 -11.46 7.32 -18.91
CA SER A 288 -10.37 7.09 -17.97
C SER A 288 -9.51 5.89 -18.39
N GLY A 289 -10.12 4.78 -18.80
CA GLY A 289 -9.41 3.59 -19.30
C GLY A 289 -8.63 3.86 -20.60
N ILE A 290 -9.23 4.59 -21.55
CA ILE A 290 -8.56 4.98 -22.80
C ILE A 290 -7.34 5.86 -22.53
N ALA A 291 -7.43 6.79 -21.57
CA ALA A 291 -6.30 7.64 -21.19
C ALA A 291 -5.10 6.81 -20.69
N ILE A 292 -5.36 5.70 -19.98
CA ILE A 292 -4.31 4.75 -19.54
C ILE A 292 -3.67 4.04 -20.73
N ILE A 293 -4.47 3.58 -21.69
CA ILE A 293 -3.97 2.90 -22.90
C ILE A 293 -3.08 3.81 -23.75
N VAL A 294 -3.38 5.11 -23.79
CA VAL A 294 -2.59 6.10 -24.55
C VAL A 294 -1.28 6.47 -23.85
N ALA A 295 -1.16 6.28 -22.53
CA ALA A 295 0.00 6.74 -21.75
C ALA A 295 1.37 6.27 -22.31
N PRO A 296 1.58 5.01 -22.73
CA PRO A 296 2.85 4.56 -23.32
C PRO A 296 3.21 5.23 -24.65
N LEU A 297 2.21 5.78 -25.36
CA LEU A 297 2.40 6.42 -26.66
C LEU A 297 2.91 7.87 -26.56
N CYS A 298 3.03 8.42 -25.35
CA CYS A 298 3.42 9.82 -25.14
C CYS A 298 4.91 10.10 -25.46
N GLY A 299 5.75 9.07 -25.49
CA GLY A 299 7.19 9.21 -25.73
C GLY A 299 7.84 10.19 -24.75
N SER A 300 8.82 10.96 -25.21
CA SER A 300 9.56 11.92 -24.38
C SER A 300 8.88 13.30 -24.24
N SER A 301 7.67 13.49 -24.79
CA SER A 301 6.98 14.79 -24.79
C SER A 301 6.20 15.02 -23.49
N ILE A 302 6.65 15.97 -22.67
CA ILE A 302 5.97 16.35 -21.42
C ILE A 302 4.53 16.84 -21.65
N ALA A 303 4.25 17.51 -22.77
CA ALA A 303 2.91 18.01 -23.07
C ALA A 303 1.91 16.87 -23.28
N LEU A 304 2.34 15.77 -23.92
CA LEU A 304 1.52 14.57 -24.07
C LEU A 304 1.31 13.87 -22.72
N HIS A 305 2.35 13.83 -21.88
CA HIS A 305 2.23 13.31 -20.52
C HIS A 305 1.20 14.10 -19.68
N ILE A 306 1.26 15.43 -19.73
CA ILE A 306 0.29 16.29 -19.04
C ILE A 306 -1.13 16.12 -19.61
N SER A 307 -1.28 15.92 -20.93
CA SER A 307 -2.61 15.80 -21.55
C SER A 307 -3.33 14.51 -21.15
N TYR A 308 -2.65 13.35 -21.19
CA TYR A 308 -3.27 12.10 -20.76
C TYR A 308 -3.53 12.14 -19.25
N ALA A 309 -2.58 12.66 -18.46
CA ALA A 309 -2.70 12.81 -17.01
C ALA A 309 -3.92 13.68 -16.64
N SER A 310 -4.09 14.81 -17.29
CA SER A 310 -5.22 15.71 -17.06
C SER A 310 -6.55 15.06 -17.47
N THR A 311 -6.57 14.34 -18.59
CA THR A 311 -7.74 13.59 -19.06
C THR A 311 -8.13 12.52 -18.05
N PHE A 312 -7.17 11.67 -17.65
CA PHE A 312 -7.38 10.65 -16.63
C PHE A 312 -7.83 11.26 -15.29
N GLY A 313 -7.18 12.33 -14.83
CA GLY A 313 -7.56 13.04 -13.60
C GLY A 313 -9.00 13.53 -13.63
N PHE A 314 -9.39 14.24 -14.69
CA PHE A 314 -10.75 14.77 -14.86
C PHE A 314 -11.82 13.68 -14.83
N PHE A 315 -11.67 12.64 -15.66
CA PHE A 315 -12.67 11.60 -15.78
C PHE A 315 -12.67 10.63 -14.61
N SER A 316 -11.52 10.32 -14.00
CA SER A 316 -11.45 9.49 -12.80
C SER A 316 -12.06 10.19 -11.58
N GLY A 317 -11.82 11.49 -11.40
CA GLY A 317 -12.48 12.31 -10.38
C GLY A 317 -14.00 12.35 -10.55
N GLY A 318 -14.46 12.46 -11.80
CA GLY A 318 -15.86 12.32 -12.18
C GLY A 318 -16.46 10.97 -11.82
N ALA A 319 -15.82 9.88 -12.23
CA ALA A 319 -16.27 8.52 -11.97
C ALA A 319 -16.44 8.26 -10.47
N VAL A 320 -15.48 8.68 -9.64
CA VAL A 320 -15.56 8.58 -8.17
C VAL A 320 -16.73 9.39 -7.60
N THR A 321 -17.04 10.55 -8.16
CA THR A 321 -18.17 11.39 -7.71
C THR A 321 -19.53 10.79 -8.09
N LEU A 322 -19.60 10.12 -9.25
CA LEU A 322 -20.81 9.49 -9.76
C LEU A 322 -21.07 8.11 -9.15
N GLN A 323 -20.04 7.46 -8.59
CA GLN A 323 -20.13 6.11 -8.03
C GLN A 323 -21.22 5.97 -6.95
N VAL A 324 -21.30 6.92 -6.02
CA VAL A 324 -22.25 6.87 -4.90
C VAL A 324 -23.72 7.01 -5.36
N PRO A 325 -24.09 8.03 -6.16
CA PRO A 325 -25.44 8.12 -6.74
C PRO A 325 -25.82 6.96 -7.65
N VAL A 326 -24.90 6.50 -8.51
CA VAL A 326 -25.16 5.36 -9.40
C VAL A 326 -25.39 4.09 -8.59
N LEU A 327 -24.64 3.91 -7.50
CA LEU A 327 -24.86 2.81 -6.58
C LEU A 327 -26.24 2.88 -5.95
N ALA A 328 -26.65 4.06 -5.47
CA ALA A 328 -28.01 4.30 -4.95
C ALA A 328 -29.09 3.92 -5.97
N ALA A 329 -28.89 4.28 -7.25
CA ALA A 329 -29.80 3.92 -8.34
C ALA A 329 -29.86 2.40 -8.64
N VAL A 330 -28.80 1.63 -8.33
CA VAL A 330 -28.72 0.18 -8.59
C VAL A 330 -29.28 -0.65 -7.44
N VAL A 331 -29.00 -0.28 -6.19
CA VAL A 331 -29.39 -1.06 -4.98
C VAL A 331 -30.53 -0.44 -4.17
N GLY A 332 -30.89 0.81 -4.43
CA GLY A 332 -31.82 1.61 -3.64
C GLY A 332 -31.13 2.37 -2.51
N ASP A 333 -31.68 3.53 -2.16
CA ASP A 333 -31.11 4.45 -1.15
C ASP A 333 -30.93 3.80 0.22
N GLU A 334 -31.87 2.92 0.63
CA GLU A 334 -31.84 2.24 1.93
C GLU A 334 -30.61 1.33 2.11
N LYS A 335 -30.16 0.69 1.03
CA LYS A 335 -29.05 -0.28 1.05
C LYS A 335 -27.74 0.30 0.51
N GLN A 336 -27.74 1.58 0.15
CA GLN A 336 -26.60 2.27 -0.46
C GLN A 336 -25.34 2.19 0.41
N ASN A 337 -25.45 2.41 1.72
CA ASN A 337 -24.31 2.41 2.64
C ASN A 337 -23.66 1.03 2.75
N VAL A 338 -24.48 -0.01 2.93
CA VAL A 338 -24.03 -1.41 3.00
C VAL A 338 -23.40 -1.84 1.68
N ALA A 339 -24.04 -1.50 0.56
CA ALA A 339 -23.52 -1.79 -0.77
C ALA A 339 -22.18 -1.07 -1.04
N PHE A 340 -22.02 0.16 -0.55
CA PHE A 340 -20.79 0.92 -0.68
C PHE A 340 -19.66 0.32 0.16
N GLY A 341 -19.98 -0.21 1.34
CA GLY A 341 -19.03 -0.96 2.18
C GLY A 341 -18.49 -2.20 1.46
N VAL A 342 -19.38 -3.02 0.88
CA VAL A 342 -18.98 -4.20 0.08
C VAL A 342 -18.14 -3.78 -1.12
N LEU A 343 -18.56 -2.74 -1.85
CA LEU A 343 -17.85 -2.21 -3.01
C LEU A 343 -16.42 -1.75 -2.66
N SER A 344 -16.28 -1.00 -1.57
CA SER A 344 -15.00 -0.47 -1.10
C SER A 344 -14.07 -1.58 -0.59
N LEU A 345 -14.62 -2.62 0.04
CA LEU A 345 -13.87 -3.79 0.47
C LEU A 345 -13.23 -4.51 -0.72
N PHE A 346 -14.02 -4.85 -1.74
CA PHE A 346 -13.51 -5.49 -2.95
C PHE A 346 -12.56 -4.58 -3.73
N GLY A 347 -12.87 -3.28 -3.81
CA GLY A 347 -11.96 -2.28 -4.38
C GLY A 347 -10.63 -2.24 -3.65
N GLY A 348 -10.62 -2.28 -2.32
CA GLY A 348 -9.41 -2.32 -1.51
C GLY A 348 -8.51 -3.51 -1.86
N PHE A 349 -9.08 -4.73 -1.92
CA PHE A 349 -8.33 -5.93 -2.35
C PHE A 349 -7.75 -5.78 -3.75
N ALA A 350 -8.53 -5.24 -4.69
CA ALA A 350 -8.06 -4.99 -6.05
C ALA A 350 -6.85 -4.05 -6.09
N VAL A 351 -6.85 -3.00 -5.27
CA VAL A 351 -5.73 -2.06 -5.20
C VAL A 351 -4.45 -2.72 -4.69
N VAL A 352 -4.54 -3.58 -3.65
CA VAL A 352 -3.38 -4.36 -3.14
C VAL A 352 -2.70 -5.13 -4.27
N ILE A 353 -3.50 -5.75 -5.13
CA ILE A 353 -3.06 -6.63 -6.22
C ILE A 353 -2.58 -5.85 -7.45
N GLY A 354 -3.22 -4.72 -7.78
CA GLY A 354 -2.99 -4.01 -9.04
C GLY A 354 -1.58 -3.45 -9.20
N THR A 355 -1.07 -2.76 -8.17
CA THR A 355 0.22 -2.07 -8.29
C THR A 355 1.44 -3.02 -8.30
N PRO A 356 1.49 -4.13 -7.52
CA PRO A 356 2.58 -5.08 -7.61
C PRO A 356 2.61 -5.88 -8.91
N ILE A 357 1.47 -6.03 -9.61
CA ILE A 357 1.46 -6.65 -10.95
C ILE A 357 2.26 -5.81 -11.93
N VAL A 358 2.12 -4.48 -11.87
CA VAL A 358 2.82 -3.55 -12.78
C VAL A 358 4.25 -3.29 -12.32
N GLY A 359 4.49 -3.20 -11.00
CA GLY A 359 5.84 -3.11 -10.43
C GLY A 359 6.59 -4.45 -10.42
N GLY A 360 5.93 -5.54 -10.80
CA GLY A 360 6.42 -6.91 -10.75
C GLY A 360 7.54 -7.16 -11.76
N SER A 361 8.62 -7.78 -11.28
CA SER A 361 9.63 -8.34 -12.16
C SER A 361 9.02 -9.52 -12.92
N THR A 362 9.07 -9.50 -14.25
CA THR A 362 8.63 -10.63 -15.08
C THR A 362 9.83 -11.51 -15.39
N ASN A 363 9.68 -12.83 -15.34
CA ASN A 363 10.75 -13.71 -15.81
C ASN A 363 10.77 -13.73 -17.34
N GLY A 364 11.94 -13.51 -17.94
CA GLY A 364 12.08 -13.57 -19.38
C GLY A 364 13.53 -13.55 -19.82
N THR A 365 13.73 -13.30 -21.12
CA THR A 365 15.05 -13.24 -21.74
C THR A 365 15.31 -11.85 -22.31
N LEU A 366 16.43 -11.23 -21.95
CA LEU A 366 16.90 -9.95 -22.50
C LEU A 366 18.20 -10.16 -23.27
N LYS A 367 18.35 -9.44 -24.38
CA LYS A 367 19.62 -9.32 -25.07
C LYS A 367 20.33 -8.07 -24.54
N LEU A 368 21.39 -8.27 -23.76
CA LEU A 368 22.26 -7.21 -23.24
C LEU A 368 23.43 -6.98 -24.21
N ASP A 369 24.16 -5.88 -24.03
CA ASP A 369 25.34 -5.58 -24.84
C ASP A 369 26.42 -6.67 -24.70
N ASP A 370 26.53 -7.27 -23.51
CA ASP A 370 27.56 -8.25 -23.18
C ASP A 370 27.10 -9.71 -23.24
N GLY A 371 25.80 -9.97 -23.48
CA GLY A 371 25.29 -11.34 -23.55
C GLY A 371 23.77 -11.49 -23.68
N VAL A 372 23.29 -12.72 -23.47
CA VAL A 372 21.87 -13.03 -23.29
C VAL A 372 21.60 -13.29 -21.83
N TYR A 373 20.74 -12.47 -21.23
CA TYR A 373 20.27 -12.64 -19.87
C TYR A 373 18.95 -13.42 -19.87
N THR A 374 18.80 -14.36 -18.93
CA THR A 374 17.54 -15.06 -18.64
C THR A 374 17.30 -15.04 -17.14
N GLY A 375 16.17 -14.48 -16.73
CA GLY A 375 15.82 -14.35 -15.32
C GLY A 375 14.80 -13.26 -15.08
N GLU A 376 14.82 -12.71 -13.88
CA GLU A 376 13.96 -11.62 -13.47
C GLU A 376 14.24 -10.33 -14.29
N ILE A 377 13.20 -9.76 -14.90
CA ILE A 377 13.25 -8.53 -15.71
C ILE A 377 12.36 -7.48 -15.07
N LEU A 378 12.96 -6.33 -14.76
CA LEU A 378 12.27 -5.16 -14.25
C LEU A 378 12.53 -3.98 -15.19
N ASP A 379 11.45 -3.36 -15.70
CA ASP A 379 11.48 -2.23 -16.65
C ASP A 379 12.29 -2.49 -17.93
N GLY A 380 12.21 -3.71 -18.46
CA GLY A 380 12.98 -4.13 -19.64
C GLY A 380 14.48 -4.28 -19.37
N ARG A 381 14.90 -4.27 -18.10
CA ARG A 381 16.29 -4.44 -17.66
C ARG A 381 16.46 -5.68 -16.80
N ALA A 382 17.65 -6.28 -16.84
CA ALA A 382 17.97 -7.41 -15.97
C ALA A 382 18.05 -6.93 -14.51
N ASN A 383 17.23 -7.50 -13.64
CA ASN A 383 17.13 -7.14 -12.23
C ASN A 383 16.73 -8.36 -11.40
N GLY A 384 17.22 -8.49 -10.17
CA GLY A 384 16.92 -9.67 -9.35
C GLY A 384 17.80 -10.86 -9.73
N ARG A 385 17.30 -12.09 -9.59
CA ARG A 385 18.11 -13.28 -9.90
C ARG A 385 17.99 -13.70 -11.36
N GLY A 386 19.13 -14.04 -11.95
CA GLY A 386 19.15 -14.61 -13.28
C GLY A 386 20.50 -15.15 -13.70
N VAL A 387 20.57 -15.48 -14.99
CA VAL A 387 21.72 -16.07 -15.65
C VAL A 387 22.07 -15.21 -16.85
N LEU A 388 23.30 -14.72 -16.92
CA LEU A 388 23.85 -14.02 -18.08
C LEU A 388 24.84 -14.92 -18.80
N MET A 389 24.52 -15.25 -20.05
CA MET A 389 25.41 -15.92 -20.99
C MET A 389 26.15 -14.87 -21.81
N LYS A 390 27.40 -14.60 -21.47
CA LYS A 390 28.20 -13.57 -22.13
C LYS A 390 28.66 -14.02 -23.52
N TRP A 391 28.83 -13.07 -24.42
CA TRP A 391 29.34 -13.35 -25.78
C TRP A 391 30.77 -13.90 -25.78
N ASP A 392 31.54 -13.65 -24.73
CA ASP A 392 32.90 -14.15 -24.53
C ASP A 392 32.95 -15.61 -24.06
N GLY A 393 31.79 -16.28 -23.89
CA GLY A 393 31.70 -17.66 -23.44
C GLY A 393 31.72 -17.83 -21.92
N HIS A 394 31.67 -16.75 -21.14
CA HIS A 394 31.47 -16.86 -19.70
C HIS A 394 29.98 -16.89 -19.34
N ARG A 395 29.66 -17.58 -18.25
CA ARG A 395 28.31 -17.62 -17.67
C ARG A 395 28.36 -16.99 -16.28
N TYR A 396 27.51 -16.01 -16.02
CA TYR A 396 27.29 -15.49 -14.68
C TYR A 396 25.93 -15.93 -14.16
N GLU A 397 25.87 -16.41 -12.93
CA GLU A 397 24.65 -16.80 -12.23
C GLU A 397 24.58 -16.04 -10.91
N GLY A 398 23.57 -15.21 -10.72
CA GLY A 398 23.50 -14.40 -9.51
C GLY A 398 22.49 -13.27 -9.55
N GLU A 399 22.73 -12.31 -8.68
CA GLU A 399 21.91 -11.11 -8.54
C GLU A 399 22.33 -10.03 -9.55
N PHE A 400 21.34 -9.31 -10.06
CA PHE A 400 21.45 -8.23 -11.04
C PHE A 400 20.71 -6.98 -10.55
N ILE A 401 21.27 -5.82 -10.87
CA ILE A 401 20.62 -4.52 -10.74
C ILE A 401 20.91 -3.71 -12.00
N ASN A 402 19.87 -3.25 -12.68
CA ASN A 402 19.96 -2.41 -13.89
C ASN A 402 20.96 -2.95 -14.93
N ASP A 403 20.75 -4.18 -15.40
CA ASP A 403 21.57 -4.84 -16.44
C ASP A 403 22.96 -5.30 -15.98
N MET A 404 23.33 -5.06 -14.72
CA MET A 404 24.67 -5.39 -14.20
C MET A 404 24.64 -6.42 -13.07
N PRO A 405 25.62 -7.33 -13.00
CA PRO A 405 25.88 -8.14 -11.81
C PRO A 405 26.11 -7.27 -10.57
N ASP A 406 25.24 -7.42 -9.57
CA ASP A 406 25.31 -6.70 -8.29
C ASP A 406 24.66 -7.54 -7.20
N GLY A 407 25.40 -7.84 -6.13
CA GLY A 407 24.99 -8.78 -5.09
C GLY A 407 25.76 -10.09 -5.15
N LYS A 408 25.16 -11.19 -4.69
CA LYS A 408 25.84 -12.50 -4.68
C LYS A 408 25.75 -13.19 -6.03
N GLY A 409 26.87 -13.75 -6.49
CA GLY A 409 26.89 -14.48 -7.75
C GLY A 409 28.09 -15.39 -7.93
N ILE A 410 28.04 -16.17 -9.01
CA ILE A 410 29.06 -17.10 -9.44
C ILE A 410 29.37 -16.80 -10.91
N LEU A 411 30.65 -16.58 -11.21
CA LEU A 411 31.16 -16.45 -12.57
C LEU A 411 31.82 -17.77 -12.98
N LEU A 412 31.42 -18.29 -14.13
CA LEU A 412 31.84 -19.56 -14.70
C LEU A 412 32.47 -19.37 -16.07
N ARG A 413 33.49 -20.17 -16.38
CA ARG A 413 34.02 -20.40 -17.73
C ARG A 413 33.31 -21.61 -18.34
N LEU A 414 32.87 -21.49 -19.59
CA LEU A 414 32.36 -22.63 -20.35
C LEU A 414 33.50 -23.29 -21.12
N HIS A 415 33.62 -24.61 -20.97
CA HIS A 415 34.54 -25.45 -21.74
C HIS A 415 33.71 -26.50 -22.50
N GLY A 416 33.60 -26.34 -23.82
CA GLY A 416 32.73 -27.19 -24.65
C GLY A 416 31.26 -27.16 -24.25
N SER A 417 30.49 -28.19 -24.66
CA SER A 417 29.04 -28.22 -24.46
C SER A 417 28.59 -28.47 -23.01
N ASN A 418 29.41 -29.10 -22.16
CA ASN A 418 28.94 -29.67 -20.89
C ASN A 418 29.85 -29.43 -19.65
N SER A 419 30.99 -28.75 -19.77
CA SER A 419 31.85 -28.47 -18.59
C SER A 419 31.91 -26.99 -18.25
N THR A 420 31.64 -26.68 -16.98
CA THR A 420 31.76 -25.34 -16.38
C THR A 420 32.87 -25.34 -15.35
N GLU A 421 33.78 -24.38 -15.42
CA GLU A 421 34.82 -24.14 -14.40
C GLU A 421 34.45 -22.86 -13.64
N LYS A 422 34.43 -22.92 -12.29
CA LYS A 422 34.22 -21.72 -11.48
C LYS A 422 35.43 -20.80 -11.63
N ILE A 423 35.20 -19.53 -11.93
CA ILE A 423 36.22 -18.47 -11.91
C ILE A 423 36.15 -17.71 -10.59
N TYR A 424 34.93 -17.36 -10.17
CA TYR A 424 34.72 -16.57 -8.96
C TYR A 424 33.37 -16.88 -8.33
N GLU A 425 33.32 -16.92 -7.00
CA GLU A 425 32.11 -17.05 -6.21
C GLU A 425 32.18 -16.06 -5.05
N GLY A 426 31.27 -15.10 -5.03
CA GLY A 426 31.31 -14.03 -4.04
C GLY A 426 30.35 -12.90 -4.34
N ARG A 427 30.61 -11.75 -3.70
CA ARG A 427 29.83 -10.54 -3.96
C ARG A 427 30.41 -9.75 -5.14
N PHE A 428 29.48 -9.16 -5.89
CA PHE A 428 29.69 -8.25 -7.02
C PHE A 428 29.09 -6.89 -6.68
N LEU A 429 29.67 -5.83 -7.22
CA LEU A 429 29.16 -4.46 -7.19
C LEU A 429 29.49 -3.82 -8.54
N GLU A 430 28.48 -3.35 -9.27
CA GLU A 430 28.64 -2.74 -10.62
C GLU A 430 29.54 -3.59 -11.56
N ASN A 431 29.26 -4.91 -11.67
CA ASN A 431 30.01 -5.86 -12.50
C ASN A 431 31.47 -6.12 -12.08
N LYS A 432 31.86 -5.74 -10.85
CA LYS A 432 33.19 -5.96 -10.28
C LYS A 432 33.14 -6.83 -9.02
N PHE A 433 34.18 -7.62 -8.77
CA PHE A 433 34.36 -8.33 -7.51
C PHE A 433 34.53 -7.31 -6.38
N ASP A 434 33.67 -7.41 -5.38
CA ASP A 434 33.65 -6.51 -4.23
C ASP A 434 33.15 -7.24 -2.97
N GLY A 435 33.75 -6.95 -1.81
CA GLY A 435 33.41 -7.63 -0.56
C GLY A 435 34.05 -9.03 -0.45
N GLN A 436 33.39 -9.97 0.21
CA GLN A 436 33.95 -11.32 0.40
C GLN A 436 33.74 -12.20 -0.84
N GLY A 437 34.78 -12.91 -1.25
CA GLY A 437 34.70 -13.82 -2.40
C GLY A 437 35.89 -14.76 -2.54
N THR A 438 35.68 -15.81 -3.33
CA THR A 438 36.69 -16.80 -3.69
C THR A 438 36.93 -16.77 -5.19
N PHE A 439 38.18 -16.54 -5.60
CA PHE A 439 38.62 -16.64 -6.99
C PHE A 439 39.37 -17.94 -7.21
N TYR A 440 39.17 -18.54 -8.38
CA TYR A 440 39.74 -19.82 -8.78
C TYR A 440 40.54 -19.61 -10.06
N TRP A 441 41.79 -20.02 -10.04
CA TRP A 441 42.66 -20.02 -11.20
C TRP A 441 42.63 -21.39 -11.89
N SER A 442 42.89 -21.41 -13.20
CA SER A 442 42.90 -22.63 -14.01
C SER A 442 44.05 -23.59 -13.67
N ASP A 443 45.05 -23.13 -12.92
CA ASP A 443 46.12 -23.98 -12.38
C ASP A 443 45.68 -24.76 -11.13
N GLY A 444 44.47 -24.51 -10.61
CA GLY A 444 43.96 -25.09 -9.35
C GLY A 444 44.24 -24.24 -8.11
N SER A 445 44.95 -23.11 -8.26
CA SER A 445 45.12 -22.14 -7.18
C SER A 445 43.79 -21.47 -6.85
N ARG A 446 43.60 -21.00 -5.61
CA ARG A 446 42.43 -20.22 -5.19
C ARG A 446 42.76 -19.13 -4.19
N TYR A 447 42.07 -18.00 -4.27
CA TYR A 447 42.14 -16.92 -3.27
C TYR A 447 40.80 -16.78 -2.59
N GLN A 448 40.77 -16.79 -1.27
CA GLN A 448 39.58 -16.52 -0.47
C GLN A 448 39.85 -15.29 0.40
N GLY A 449 39.06 -14.24 0.25
CA GLY A 449 39.26 -13.03 1.04
C GLY A 449 38.41 -11.86 0.57
N THR A 450 38.82 -10.67 0.99
CA THR A 450 38.13 -9.44 0.60
C THR A 450 38.60 -8.98 -0.78
N TRP A 451 37.68 -8.40 -1.53
CA TRP A 451 37.85 -7.85 -2.87
C TRP A 451 37.34 -6.41 -2.89
N LYS A 452 37.96 -5.60 -3.74
CA LYS A 452 37.52 -4.23 -4.01
C LYS A 452 37.86 -3.90 -5.46
N ASN A 453 36.87 -3.54 -6.28
CA ASN A 453 37.06 -3.18 -7.69
C ASN A 453 37.91 -4.21 -8.49
N ASN A 454 37.59 -5.51 -8.40
CA ASN A 454 38.33 -6.61 -9.04
C ASN A 454 39.75 -6.88 -8.49
N GLN A 455 40.15 -6.22 -7.39
CA GLN A 455 41.48 -6.41 -6.81
C GLN A 455 41.38 -7.04 -5.43
N ARG A 456 42.34 -7.89 -5.09
CA ARG A 456 42.47 -8.46 -3.74
C ARG A 456 42.74 -7.32 -2.75
N HIS A 457 41.98 -7.29 -1.68
CA HIS A 457 42.03 -6.26 -0.65
C HIS A 457 41.76 -6.87 0.72
N GLY A 458 42.09 -6.17 1.81
CA GLY A 458 41.76 -6.62 3.16
C GLY A 458 42.42 -7.95 3.54
N LEU A 459 41.80 -8.67 4.48
CA LEU A 459 42.27 -10.00 4.87
C LEU A 459 41.92 -11.04 3.78
N GLY A 460 42.88 -11.91 3.49
CA GLY A 460 42.70 -12.99 2.53
C GLY A 460 43.77 -14.08 2.58
N GLN A 461 43.46 -15.21 1.94
CA GLN A 461 44.30 -16.41 1.86
C GLN A 461 44.40 -16.88 0.41
N ILE A 462 45.62 -17.08 -0.08
CA ILE A 462 45.89 -17.83 -1.32
C ILE A 462 46.29 -19.26 -0.97
N VAL A 463 45.68 -20.22 -1.66
CA VAL A 463 46.13 -21.62 -1.72
C VAL A 463 46.61 -21.86 -3.13
N TYR A 464 47.89 -22.16 -3.31
CA TYR A 464 48.49 -22.46 -4.59
C TYR A 464 48.19 -23.91 -5.01
N ALA A 465 48.31 -24.19 -6.30
CA ALA A 465 48.12 -25.53 -6.86
C ALA A 465 49.01 -26.62 -6.20
N ASP A 466 50.20 -26.24 -5.74
CA ASP A 466 51.14 -27.12 -5.02
C ASP A 466 50.81 -27.29 -3.53
N GLY A 467 49.70 -26.73 -3.06
CA GLY A 467 49.25 -26.79 -1.67
C GLY A 467 49.85 -25.74 -0.75
N ARG A 468 50.78 -24.89 -1.22
CA ARG A 468 51.30 -23.79 -0.40
C ARG A 468 50.19 -22.81 -0.06
N VAL A 469 50.21 -22.30 1.16
CA VAL A 469 49.22 -21.34 1.66
C VAL A 469 49.89 -20.06 2.09
N ARG A 470 49.37 -18.91 1.65
CA ARG A 470 49.75 -17.58 2.15
C ARG A 470 48.54 -16.84 2.67
N LYS A 471 48.57 -16.43 3.93
CA LYS A 471 47.53 -15.64 4.58
C LYS A 471 48.07 -14.25 4.89
N GLY A 472 47.24 -13.22 4.79
CA GLY A 472 47.69 -11.89 5.16
C GLY A 472 46.77 -10.77 4.74
N GLN A 473 47.27 -9.55 4.89
CA GLN A 473 46.61 -8.31 4.49
C GLN A 473 47.01 -7.95 3.05
N TRP A 474 46.02 -7.74 2.20
CA TRP A 474 46.14 -7.40 0.80
C TRP A 474 45.71 -5.96 0.54
N ALA A 475 46.41 -5.29 -0.37
CA ALA A 475 46.00 -4.00 -0.92
C ALA A 475 46.39 -3.90 -2.39
N TYR A 476 45.42 -3.65 -3.27
CA TYR A 476 45.63 -3.46 -4.72
C TYR A 476 46.42 -4.62 -5.33
N ASP A 477 45.99 -5.86 -5.05
CA ASP A 477 46.63 -7.10 -5.50
C ASP A 477 48.03 -7.41 -4.96
N LYS A 478 48.54 -6.60 -4.03
CA LYS A 478 49.80 -6.84 -3.35
C LYS A 478 49.57 -7.31 -1.92
N LEU A 479 50.31 -8.33 -1.52
CA LEU A 479 50.41 -8.74 -0.12
C LEU A 479 51.26 -7.70 0.62
N ILE A 480 50.67 -7.03 1.60
CA ILE A 480 51.32 -5.97 2.39
C ILE A 480 51.89 -6.54 3.68
N GLU A 481 51.17 -7.47 4.31
CA GLU A 481 51.57 -8.10 5.57
C GLU A 481 51.21 -9.58 5.51
N GLU A 482 52.18 -10.47 5.74
CA GLU A 482 51.97 -11.90 5.79
C GLU A 482 51.72 -12.36 7.23
N LEU A 483 50.58 -13.01 7.46
CA LEU A 483 50.23 -13.63 8.73
C LEU A 483 50.83 -15.03 8.75
N GLN A 484 51.81 -15.24 9.63
CA GLN A 484 52.39 -16.56 9.89
C GLN A 484 51.27 -17.52 10.31
N VAL A 485 51.09 -18.61 9.56
CA VAL A 485 50.23 -19.72 9.98
C VAL A 485 50.99 -20.43 11.10
N SER A 486 50.62 -20.17 12.36
CA SER A 486 51.16 -20.93 13.48
C SER A 486 50.76 -22.39 13.31
N ASN A 487 51.72 -23.25 12.98
CA ASN A 487 51.53 -24.70 13.08
C ASN A 487 51.41 -25.04 14.57
N THR A 488 50.17 -25.20 15.04
CA THR A 488 49.87 -25.88 16.31
C THR A 488 49.36 -27.26 16.03
#